data_AF-A0A3N2JPS8-F1
#
_entry.id   AF-A0A3N2JPS8-F1
#
_cell.length_a   1.000
_cell.length_b   1.000
_cell.length_c   1.000
_cell.angle_alpha   90.00
_cell.angle_beta   90.00
_cell.angle_gamma   90.00
#
_symmetry.space_group_name_H-M   'P 1'
#
loop_
_entity.id
_entity.type
_entity.pdbx_description
1 polymer ?
#
loop_
_entity_poly.entity_id
_entity_poly.type
_entity_poly.pdbx_seq_one_letter_code
_entity_poly.pdbx_strand_id
1 'polypeptide(L)'
;MSLTTQELARTRSELRANFELTGLTAAEVAADLGYTPERLDATLGTTGPSDPVDVWELRDYLEQTVRDAGRTPVPFSTLTRGNKLRARMWFPLRRAPRHVFAAA
;
A
#
# COMPACT_ATOMS: atom_id res chain seq x y z
N MET A 1 17.85 -3.14 -4.82
CA MET A 1 18.12 -3.00 -3.37
C MET A 1 17.11 -3.85 -2.64
N SER A 2 17.56 -4.60 -1.63
CA SER A 2 16.69 -5.44 -0.80
C SER A 2 16.59 -4.82 0.58
N LEU A 3 15.40 -4.89 1.19
CA LEU A 3 15.18 -4.38 2.54
C LEU A 3 15.76 -5.34 3.57
N THR A 4 16.30 -4.78 4.66
CA THR A 4 16.65 -5.54 5.85
C THR A 4 15.40 -6.06 6.56
N THR A 5 15.55 -7.07 7.42
CA THR A 5 14.43 -7.61 8.23
C THR A 5 13.73 -6.52 9.04
N GLN A 6 14.49 -5.54 9.58
CA GLN A 6 13.91 -4.43 10.34
C GLN A 6 13.13 -3.46 9.45
N GLU A 7 13.66 -3.12 8.26
CA GLU A 7 12.95 -2.27 7.30
C GLU A 7 11.68 -2.95 6.76
N LEU A 8 11.71 -4.28 6.56
CA LEU A 8 10.53 -5.06 6.21
C LEU A 8 9.47 -4.98 7.30
N ALA A 9 9.84 -5.24 8.56
CA ALA A 9 8.91 -5.18 9.68
C ALA A 9 8.29 -3.79 9.83
N ARG A 10 9.09 -2.73 9.69
CA ARG A 10 8.62 -1.34 9.74
C ARG A 10 7.68 -1.02 8.58
N THR A 11 8.06 -1.38 7.35
CA THR A 11 7.24 -1.14 6.15
C THR A 11 5.87 -1.82 6.28
N ARG A 12 5.82 -3.05 6.82
CA ARG A 12 4.55 -3.76 7.09
C ARG A 12 3.69 -3.03 8.12
N SER A 13 4.30 -2.55 9.19
CA SER A 13 3.59 -1.76 10.21
C SER A 13 3.01 -0.46 9.61
N GLU A 14 3.80 0.26 8.81
CA GLU A 14 3.36 1.49 8.14
C GLU A 14 2.22 1.24 7.14
N LEU A 15 2.28 0.14 6.37
CA LEU A 15 1.19 -0.27 5.48
C LEU A 15 -0.09 -0.57 6.25
N ARG A 16 -0.01 -1.35 7.33
CA ARG A 16 -1.17 -1.70 8.17
C ARG A 16 -1.78 -0.48 8.85
N ALA A 17 -0.96 0.41 9.40
CA ALA A 17 -1.43 1.64 10.02
C ALA A 17 -2.18 2.54 9.01
N ASN A 18 -1.65 2.66 7.78
CA ASN A 18 -2.36 3.40 6.73
C ASN A 18 -3.65 2.69 6.28
N PHE A 19 -3.65 1.36 6.20
CA PHE A 19 -4.86 0.57 5.91
C PHE A 19 -5.95 0.83 6.95
N GLU A 20 -5.63 0.75 8.25
CA GLU A 20 -6.57 1.07 9.33
C GLU A 20 -7.10 2.51 9.23
N LEU A 21 -6.25 3.46 8.85
CA LEU A 21 -6.66 4.85 8.67
C LEU A 21 -7.65 5.06 7.52
N THR A 22 -7.69 4.19 6.51
CA THR A 22 -8.68 4.30 5.43
C THR A 22 -10.11 4.14 5.93
N GLY A 23 -10.32 3.37 7.01
CA GLY A 23 -11.64 2.97 7.48
C GLY A 23 -12.35 1.96 6.57
N LEU A 24 -11.68 1.46 5.53
CA LEU A 24 -12.21 0.46 4.61
C LEU A 24 -11.96 -0.96 5.12
N THR A 25 -12.78 -1.88 4.65
CA THR A 25 -12.58 -3.31 4.83
C THR A 25 -11.53 -3.86 3.86
N ALA A 26 -10.93 -5.01 4.21
CA ALA A 26 -9.99 -5.68 3.31
C ALA A 26 -10.65 -6.08 1.98
N ALA A 27 -11.95 -6.40 2.00
CA ALA A 27 -12.70 -6.74 0.79
C ALA A 27 -12.85 -5.55 -0.16
N GLU A 28 -13.13 -4.35 0.35
CA GLU A 28 -13.22 -3.12 -0.46
C GLU A 28 -11.86 -2.77 -1.08
N VAL A 29 -10.79 -2.81 -0.28
CA VAL A 29 -9.44 -2.55 -0.77
C VAL A 29 -9.00 -3.58 -1.82
N ALA A 30 -9.29 -4.86 -1.59
CA ALA A 30 -8.99 -5.92 -2.55
C ALA A 30 -9.79 -5.74 -3.85
N ALA A 31 -11.07 -5.39 -3.76
CA ALA A 31 -11.92 -5.14 -4.92
C ALA A 31 -11.42 -3.95 -5.74
N ASP A 32 -11.09 -2.83 -5.09
CA ASP A 32 -10.55 -1.64 -5.77
C ASP A 32 -9.26 -1.95 -6.51
N LEU A 33 -8.35 -2.71 -5.88
CA LEU A 33 -7.05 -3.09 -6.44
C LEU A 33 -7.13 -4.26 -7.43
N GLY A 34 -8.28 -4.93 -7.55
CA GLY A 34 -8.41 -6.18 -8.31
C GLY A 34 -7.53 -7.31 -7.76
N TYR A 35 -7.33 -7.34 -6.43
CA TYR A 35 -6.55 -8.35 -5.73
C TYR A 35 -7.44 -9.47 -5.21
N THR A 36 -6.89 -10.68 -5.08
CA THR A 36 -7.50 -11.71 -4.23
C THR A 36 -7.21 -11.37 -2.76
N PRO A 37 -7.99 -11.89 -1.80
CA PRO A 37 -7.72 -11.72 -0.37
C PRO A 37 -6.29 -12.12 0.01
N GLU A 38 -5.81 -13.25 -0.51
CA GLU A 38 -4.47 -13.77 -0.22
C GLU A 38 -3.37 -12.84 -0.75
N ARG A 39 -3.59 -12.24 -1.92
CA ARG A 39 -2.66 -11.27 -2.52
C ARG A 39 -2.61 -9.98 -1.71
N LEU A 40 -3.75 -9.49 -1.23
CA LEU A 40 -3.79 -8.33 -0.35
C LEU A 40 -3.07 -8.63 0.98
N ASP A 41 -3.33 -9.78 1.59
CA ASP A 41 -2.67 -10.22 2.81
C ASP A 41 -1.16 -10.35 2.65
N ALA A 42 -0.70 -10.93 1.53
CA ALA A 42 0.72 -11.01 1.22
C ALA A 42 1.35 -9.61 1.07
N THR A 43 0.65 -8.69 0.40
CA THR A 43 1.11 -7.31 0.16
C THR A 43 1.13 -6.47 1.45
N LEU A 44 0.19 -6.68 2.37
CA LEU A 44 0.22 -6.14 3.73
C LEU A 44 1.30 -6.79 4.62
N GLY A 45 1.97 -7.82 4.10
CA GLY A 45 3.02 -8.57 4.79
C GLY A 45 2.49 -9.50 5.89
N THR A 46 1.25 -9.95 5.75
CA THR A 46 0.60 -10.95 6.61
C THR A 46 1.02 -12.36 6.21
N THR A 47 1.21 -12.64 4.92
CA THR A 47 1.51 -14.00 4.41
C THR A 47 2.61 -13.99 3.35
N GLY A 48 3.85 -14.32 3.74
CA GLY A 48 4.94 -14.61 2.78
C GLY A 48 5.54 -13.40 2.04
N PRO A 49 6.26 -13.65 0.92
CA PRO A 49 6.88 -12.60 0.11
C PRO A 49 5.84 -11.89 -0.77
N SER A 50 5.96 -10.56 -0.88
CA SER A 50 5.09 -9.71 -1.70
C SER A 50 5.79 -9.27 -2.99
N ASP A 51 5.02 -9.09 -4.08
CA ASP A 51 5.52 -8.45 -5.30
C ASP A 51 5.81 -6.96 -5.02
N PRO A 52 7.03 -6.45 -5.32
CA PRO A 52 7.33 -5.02 -5.20
C PRO A 52 6.36 -4.10 -5.95
N VAL A 53 5.83 -4.51 -7.11
CA VAL A 53 4.84 -3.74 -7.87
C VAL A 53 3.56 -3.57 -7.02
N ASP A 54 3.12 -4.66 -6.39
CA ASP A 54 1.91 -4.66 -5.57
C ASP A 54 2.05 -3.78 -4.34
N VAL A 55 3.23 -3.80 -3.71
CA VAL A 55 3.53 -2.99 -2.53
C VAL A 55 3.49 -1.50 -2.87
N TRP A 56 4.07 -1.10 -4.01
CA TRP A 56 4.04 0.31 -4.44
C TRP A 56 2.64 0.78 -4.82
N GLU A 57 1.86 -0.08 -5.47
CA GLU A 57 0.46 0.19 -5.83
C GLU A 57 -0.41 0.34 -4.57
N LEU A 58 -0.31 -0.61 -3.63
CA LEU A 58 -1.01 -0.54 -2.36
C LEU A 58 -0.63 0.72 -1.57
N ARG A 59 0.66 1.06 -1.48
CA ARG A 59 1.13 2.27 -0.79
C ARG A 59 0.48 3.55 -1.35
N ASP A 60 0.43 3.67 -2.68
CA ASP A 60 -0.19 4.83 -3.31
C ASP A 60 -1.70 4.90 -3.08
N TYR A 61 -2.37 3.75 -3.21
CA TYR A 61 -3.80 3.62 -2.94
C TYR A 61 -4.11 4.06 -1.51
N LEU A 62 -3.41 3.49 -0.52
CA LEU A 62 -3.63 3.79 0.89
C LEU A 62 -3.39 5.27 1.21
N GLU A 63 -2.29 5.84 0.73
CA GLU A 63 -2.02 7.26 0.96
C GLU A 63 -3.10 8.17 0.34
N GLN A 64 -3.63 7.82 -0.83
CA GLN A 64 -4.67 8.60 -1.47
C GLN A 64 -6.00 8.45 -0.74
N THR A 65 -6.40 7.21 -0.43
CA THR A 65 -7.65 6.88 0.25
C THR A 65 -7.72 7.51 1.64
N VAL A 66 -6.62 7.48 2.42
CA VAL A 66 -6.57 8.14 3.73
C VAL A 66 -6.77 9.66 3.60
N ARG A 67 -6.16 10.31 2.60
CA ARG A 67 -6.35 11.75 2.36
C ARG A 67 -7.78 12.06 1.91
N ASP A 68 -8.34 11.22 1.06
CA ASP A 68 -9.70 11.37 0.55
C ASP A 68 -10.75 11.19 1.65
N ALA A 69 -10.45 10.36 2.66
CA ALA A 69 -11.23 10.23 3.89
C ALA A 69 -11.04 11.41 4.87
N GLY A 70 -10.30 12.46 4.48
CA GLY A 70 -10.04 13.64 5.32
C GLY A 70 -9.03 13.41 6.46
N ARG A 71 -8.22 12.34 6.37
CA ARG A 71 -7.23 11.96 7.39
C ARG A 71 -5.80 12.17 6.88
N THR A 72 -4.83 12.11 7.79
CA THR A 72 -3.40 12.25 7.46
C THR A 72 -2.73 10.87 7.40
N PRO A 73 -2.12 10.48 6.26
CA PRO A 73 -1.38 9.22 6.16
C PRO A 73 -0.19 9.14 7.11
N VAL A 74 0.10 7.94 7.62
CA VAL A 74 1.36 7.67 8.32
C VAL A 74 2.49 7.70 7.29
N PRO A 75 3.57 8.47 7.51
CA PRO A 75 4.68 8.55 6.56
C PRO A 75 5.43 7.22 6.47
N PHE A 76 5.85 6.87 5.26
CA PHE A 76 6.70 5.70 5.04
C PHE A 76 8.18 6.04 5.20
N SER A 77 8.93 5.28 6.00
CA SER A 77 10.39 5.45 6.08
C SER A 77 11.11 4.91 4.84
N THR A 78 10.56 3.84 4.26
CA THR A 78 11.21 3.07 3.20
C THR A 78 10.51 3.26 1.86
N LEU A 79 9.17 3.27 1.83
CA LEU A 79 8.38 3.50 0.63
C LEU A 79 8.24 5.01 0.33
N THR A 80 9.38 5.71 0.34
CA THR A 80 9.46 7.15 0.08
C THR A 80 9.31 7.47 -1.41
N ARG A 81 8.93 8.71 -1.74
CA ARG A 81 8.88 9.19 -3.14
C ARG A 81 10.23 9.02 -3.85
N GLY A 82 11.34 9.28 -3.15
CA GLY A 82 12.68 9.10 -3.71
C GLY A 82 12.97 7.63 -4.07
N ASN A 83 12.61 6.70 -3.18
CA ASN A 83 12.78 5.27 -3.43
C ASN A 83 11.85 4.78 -4.54
N LYS A 84 10.64 5.34 -4.66
CA LYS A 84 9.70 5.05 -5.75
C LYS A 84 10.28 5.41 -7.11
N LEU A 85 10.89 6.60 -7.24
CA LEU A 85 11.53 7.03 -8.49
C LEU A 85 12.63 6.07 -8.91
N ARG A 86 13.41 5.56 -7.94
CA ARG A 86 14.42 4.54 -8.21
C ARG A 86 13.76 3.21 -8.61
N ALA A 87 12.75 2.76 -7.87
CA ALA A 87 12.03 1.51 -8.13
C ALA A 87 11.46 1.43 -9.57
N ARG A 88 11.02 2.55 -10.16
CA ARG A 88 10.55 2.62 -11.55
C ARG A 88 11.60 2.23 -12.60
N MET A 89 12.88 2.24 -12.27
CA MET A 89 13.94 1.79 -13.18
C MET A 89 14.00 0.26 -13.30
N TRP A 90 13.44 -0.49 -12.34
CA TRP A 90 13.51 -1.95 -12.30
C TRP A 90 12.15 -2.63 -12.32
N PHE A 91 11.10 -1.95 -11.86
CA PHE A 91 9.76 -2.51 -11.76
C PHE A 91 8.77 -1.71 -12.62
N PRO A 92 7.87 -2.39 -13.36
CA PRO A 92 6.81 -1.74 -14.12
C PRO A 92 5.69 -1.28 -13.17
N LEU A 93 5.94 -0.19 -12.42
CA LEU A 93 4.99 0.30 -11.41
C LEU A 93 3.65 0.68 -12.04
N ARG A 94 2.57 0.18 -11.44
CA ARG A 94 1.20 0.49 -11.84
C ARG A 94 0.69 1.74 -11.14
N ARG A 95 -0.30 2.40 -11.75
CA ARG A 95 -1.02 3.51 -11.13
C ARG A 95 -2.10 2.92 -10.24
N ALA A 96 -2.08 3.29 -8.96
CA ALA A 96 -3.13 2.90 -8.04
C ALA A 96 -4.51 3.41 -8.48
N PRO A 97 -5.56 2.58 -8.39
CA PRO A 97 -6.95 3.02 -8.50
C PRO A 97 -7.29 3.98 -7.35
N ARG A 98 -8.44 4.64 -7.44
CA ARG A 98 -8.93 5.56 -6.42
C ARG A 98 -10.26 5.04 -5.89
N HIS A 99 -10.38 4.95 -4.57
CA HIS A 99 -11.66 4.63 -3.94
C HIS A 99 -12.66 5.78 -4.13
N VAL A 100 -13.92 5.44 -4.39
CA VAL A 100 -15.02 6.41 -4.51
C VAL A 100 -15.88 6.29 -3.26
N PHE A 101 -15.71 7.21 -2.33
CA PHE A 101 -16.62 7.33 -1.19
C PHE A 101 -17.99 7.79 -1.71
N ALA A 102 -19.05 7.07 -1.36
CA ALA A 102 -20.41 7.51 -1.65
C ALA A 102 -20.65 8.87 -1.00
N ALA A 103 -21.14 9.84 -1.76
CA ALA A 103 -21.59 11.11 -1.20
C ALA A 103 -22.79 10.81 -0.27
N ALA A 104 -22.63 11.15 1.01
CA ALA A 104 -23.70 11.09 2.00
C ALA A 104 -24.79 12.12 1.70
#